data_AF-A0A2G7FJF7-F1
#
_entry.id   AF-A0A2G7FJF7-F1
#
_cell.length_a   1.000
_cell.length_b   1.000
_cell.length_c   1.000
_cell.angle_alpha   90.00
_cell.angle_beta   90.00
_cell.angle_gamma   90.00
#
_symmetry.space_group_name_H-M   'P 1'
#
loop_
_entity.id
_entity.type
_entity.pdbx_description
1 polymer ?
#
loop_
_entity_poly.entity_id
_entity_poly.type
_entity_poly.pdbx_seq_one_letter_code
_entity_poly.pdbx_strand_id
1 'polypeptide(L)'
;MVAFESPVDSLLPGEVAPEGGGIPDIRKVTRILEDEGIPCCMTGASALVWFGAGRVRWDWEICVPTEKMNQAIQLLKSEPMTKVYQPWEPELFQYGSLAHTFPRFRLRGIALRFQIHPSDDAYFNIYDVDRSPSGLPYPKLESFAQSLLDTQRRSDLSDLVDGMNFSDEWGEEHLNLDKTTDVAYAKQQNQKMAAPTAPGEDPLDYHGVPTHPTPPREIWQEAVRGKQKRIGIELPTEYFAT
;
A
#
# COMPACT_ATOMS: atom_id res chain seq x y z
N MET A 1 -35.38 -6.89 -3.05
CA MET A 1 -34.51 -5.75 -2.70
C MET A 1 -33.79 -6.15 -1.43
N VAL A 2 -32.66 -6.85 -1.59
CA VAL A 2 -31.80 -7.24 -0.46
C VAL A 2 -30.84 -6.09 -0.30
N ALA A 3 -30.94 -5.37 0.81
CA ALA A 3 -29.95 -4.38 1.17
C ALA A 3 -28.63 -5.14 1.38
N PHE A 4 -27.69 -4.98 0.47
CA PHE A 4 -26.29 -5.23 0.80
C PHE A 4 -25.89 -4.09 1.74
N GLU A 5 -25.89 -4.37 3.04
CA GLU A 5 -25.20 -3.53 4.00
C GLU A 5 -23.73 -3.47 3.55
N SER A 6 -23.33 -2.31 3.05
CA SER A 6 -21.93 -2.02 2.81
C SER A 6 -21.22 -2.06 4.16
N PRO A 7 -20.07 -2.75 4.31
CA PRO A 7 -19.31 -2.78 5.55
C PRO A 7 -18.57 -1.45 5.75
N VAL A 8 -19.32 -0.35 5.84
CA VAL A 8 -18.83 0.98 6.19
C VAL A 8 -18.92 1.10 7.70
N ASP A 9 -17.77 1.30 8.34
CA ASP A 9 -17.63 1.99 9.64
C ASP A 9 -18.75 1.78 10.67
N SER A 10 -18.92 0.57 11.20
CA SER A 10 -19.44 0.50 12.57
C SER A 10 -18.28 0.77 13.52
N LEU A 11 -18.18 2.02 13.99
CA LEU A 11 -17.53 2.33 15.27
C LEU A 11 -17.98 1.26 16.25
N LEU A 12 -17.06 0.49 16.83
CA LEU A 12 -17.47 -0.46 17.85
C LEU A 12 -18.01 0.34 19.04
N PRO A 13 -18.97 -0.21 19.80
CA PRO A 13 -19.49 0.48 20.97
C PRO A 13 -18.36 0.96 21.89
N GLY A 14 -18.30 2.26 22.15
CA GLY A 14 -17.30 2.90 23.01
C GLY A 14 -16.03 3.38 22.31
N GLU A 15 -15.92 3.24 20.99
CA GLU A 15 -14.80 3.81 20.23
C GLU A 15 -15.08 5.25 19.78
N VAL A 16 -14.00 6.01 19.66
CA VAL A 16 -14.02 7.35 19.08
C VAL A 16 -13.35 7.37 17.72
N ALA A 17 -13.75 8.33 16.88
CA ALA A 17 -13.07 8.60 15.62
C ALA A 17 -11.64 9.07 15.88
N PRO A 18 -10.66 8.68 15.03
CA PRO A 18 -9.28 9.09 15.21
C PRO A 18 -9.10 10.59 14.90
N GLU A 19 -8.40 11.31 15.78
CA GLU A 19 -8.04 12.70 15.55
C GLU A 19 -7.07 12.83 14.37
N GLY A 20 -7.28 13.85 13.52
CA GLY A 20 -6.40 14.11 12.37
C GLY A 20 -6.24 12.90 11.43
N GLY A 21 -7.27 12.06 11.30
CA GLY A 21 -7.23 10.84 10.48
C GLY A 21 -6.30 9.75 11.04
N GLY A 22 -5.87 9.85 12.29
CA GLY A 22 -5.00 8.87 12.95
C GLY A 22 -3.50 9.15 12.81
N ILE A 23 -3.10 10.25 12.16
CA ILE A 23 -1.69 10.63 11.99
C ILE A 23 -0.91 10.61 13.32
N PRO A 24 -1.40 11.21 14.43
CA PRO A 24 -0.65 11.22 15.69
C PRO A 24 -0.41 9.82 16.25
N ASP A 25 -1.37 8.92 16.07
CA ASP A 25 -1.32 7.56 16.60
C ASP A 25 -0.42 6.65 15.76
N ILE A 26 -0.53 6.73 14.44
CA ILE A 26 0.37 6.00 13.54
C ILE A 26 1.82 6.46 13.71
N ARG A 27 2.04 7.75 13.99
CA ARG A 27 3.37 8.23 14.32
C ARG A 27 3.94 7.59 15.58
N LYS A 28 3.10 7.32 16.59
CA LYS A 28 3.55 6.56 17.77
C LYS A 28 3.97 5.16 17.38
N VAL A 29 3.20 4.47 16.53
CA VAL A 29 3.54 3.15 16.00
C VAL A 29 4.90 3.17 15.28
N THR A 30 5.12 4.14 14.40
CA THR A 30 6.39 4.26 13.67
C THR A 30 7.58 4.50 14.62
N ARG A 31 7.39 5.33 15.66
CA ARG A 31 8.45 5.56 16.66
C ARG A 31 8.77 4.33 17.49
N ILE A 32 7.75 3.58 17.92
CA ILE A 32 7.94 2.32 18.65
C ILE A 32 8.80 1.35 17.83
N LEU A 33 8.55 1.24 16.53
CA LEU A 33 9.34 0.38 15.64
C LEU A 33 10.78 0.92 15.51
N GLU A 34 10.93 2.22 15.23
CA GLU A 34 12.23 2.87 15.04
C GLU A 34 13.12 2.84 16.30
N ASP A 35 12.54 3.02 17.47
CA ASP A 35 13.23 2.98 18.77
C ASP A 35 13.81 1.57 19.06
N GLU A 36 13.19 0.52 18.53
CA GLU A 36 13.67 -0.87 18.56
C GLU A 36 14.58 -1.21 17.36
N GLY A 37 15.01 -0.19 16.61
CA GLY A 37 15.86 -0.35 15.44
C GLY A 37 15.17 -1.06 14.27
N ILE A 38 13.84 -1.06 14.20
CA ILE A 38 13.06 -1.58 13.10
C ILE A 38 12.69 -0.40 12.20
N PRO A 39 13.42 -0.17 11.08
CA PRO A 39 13.04 0.88 10.14
C PRO A 39 11.64 0.56 9.60
N CYS A 40 10.86 1.60 9.36
CA CYS A 40 9.52 1.43 8.81
C CYS A 40 9.20 2.56 7.84
N CYS A 41 8.25 2.29 6.94
CA CYS A 41 7.83 3.25 5.93
C CYS A 41 6.35 3.04 5.64
N MET A 42 5.62 4.13 5.42
CA MET A 42 4.25 4.04 4.92
C MET A 42 4.25 3.50 3.48
N THR A 43 3.25 2.72 3.12
CA THR A 43 3.07 2.16 1.76
C THR A 43 1.59 2.18 1.37
N GLY A 44 1.23 1.53 0.25
CA GLY A 44 -0.17 1.34 -0.16
C GLY A 44 -0.96 2.64 -0.32
N ALA A 45 -2.21 2.63 0.11
CA ALA A 45 -3.08 3.81 0.04
C ALA A 45 -2.51 4.97 0.87
N SER A 46 -1.83 4.69 1.98
CA SER A 46 -1.19 5.73 2.79
C SER A 46 -0.15 6.54 2.02
N ALA A 47 0.70 5.88 1.23
CA ALA A 47 1.69 6.56 0.39
C ALA A 47 1.04 7.25 -0.82
N LEU A 48 0.04 6.63 -1.45
CA LEU A 48 -0.71 7.25 -2.56
C LEU A 48 -1.38 8.56 -2.14
N VAL A 49 -2.09 8.57 -0.99
CA VAL A 49 -2.74 9.77 -0.44
C VAL A 49 -1.72 10.86 -0.12
N TRP A 50 -0.54 10.48 0.37
CA TRP A 50 0.55 11.44 0.62
C TRP A 50 1.01 12.13 -0.67
N PHE A 51 1.06 11.39 -1.78
CA PHE A 51 1.37 11.91 -3.11
C PHE A 51 0.13 12.39 -3.90
N GLY A 52 -0.91 12.85 -3.19
CA GLY A 52 -2.03 13.55 -3.81
C GLY A 52 -3.09 12.67 -4.48
N ALA A 53 -2.98 11.34 -4.42
CA ALA A 53 -3.99 10.45 -4.98
C ALA A 53 -5.31 10.51 -4.19
N GLY A 54 -6.43 10.53 -4.90
CA GLY A 54 -7.79 10.52 -4.33
C GLY A 54 -8.24 9.14 -3.83
N ARG A 55 -7.49 8.53 -2.91
CA ARG A 55 -7.80 7.20 -2.34
C ARG A 55 -8.47 7.30 -0.97
N VAL A 56 -9.42 6.41 -0.70
CA VAL A 56 -9.89 6.14 0.66
C VAL A 56 -8.91 5.19 1.33
N ARG A 57 -8.35 5.62 2.46
CA ARG A 57 -7.46 4.81 3.29
C ARG A 57 -8.29 4.14 4.40
N TRP A 58 -8.52 2.85 4.26
CA TRP A 58 -9.27 2.04 5.24
C TRP A 58 -8.44 1.62 6.44
N ASP A 59 -7.18 1.28 6.18
CA ASP A 59 -6.17 0.90 7.15
C ASP A 59 -4.88 1.68 6.81
N TRP A 60 -4.05 1.93 7.82
CA TRP A 60 -2.70 2.44 7.57
C TRP A 60 -1.75 1.28 7.25
N GLU A 61 -1.06 1.36 6.12
CA GLU A 61 -0.14 0.31 5.68
C GLU A 61 1.32 0.68 5.97
N ILE A 62 1.93 -0.02 6.93
CA ILE A 62 3.32 0.22 7.36
C ILE A 62 4.17 -0.97 6.91
N CYS A 63 5.17 -0.76 6.06
CA CYS A 63 6.13 -1.81 5.75
C CYS A 63 7.34 -1.77 6.69
N VAL A 64 7.89 -2.94 7.02
CA VAL A 64 9.12 -3.15 7.81
C VAL A 64 10.01 -4.15 7.08
N PRO A 65 11.32 -4.26 7.39
CA PRO A 65 12.17 -5.26 6.76
C PRO A 65 11.59 -6.66 6.92
N THR A 66 11.56 -7.44 5.84
CA THR A 66 10.99 -8.80 5.83
C THR A 66 11.55 -9.66 6.95
N GLU A 67 12.86 -9.57 7.22
CA GLU A 67 13.55 -10.31 8.26
C GLU A 67 13.19 -9.87 9.68
N LYS A 68 12.68 -8.64 9.86
CA LYS A 68 12.24 -8.07 11.14
C LYS A 68 10.73 -8.16 11.37
N MET A 69 9.96 -8.71 10.42
CA MET A 69 8.51 -8.87 10.54
C MET A 69 8.08 -9.51 11.87
N ASN A 70 8.68 -10.65 12.22
CA ASN A 70 8.34 -11.34 13.46
C ASN A 70 8.69 -10.50 14.70
N GLN A 71 9.83 -9.80 14.68
CA GLN A 71 10.21 -8.90 15.77
C GLN A 71 9.19 -7.77 15.93
N ALA A 72 8.79 -7.12 14.84
CA ALA A 72 7.80 -6.04 14.84
C ALA A 72 6.44 -6.51 15.39
N ILE A 73 5.97 -7.69 14.96
CA ILE A 73 4.72 -8.28 15.42
C ILE A 73 4.79 -8.59 16.92
N GLN A 74 5.88 -9.20 17.39
CA GLN A 74 6.04 -9.55 18.81
C GLN A 74 6.13 -8.30 19.68
N LEU A 75 6.82 -7.26 19.22
CA LEU A 75 6.90 -5.97 19.91
C LEU A 75 5.49 -5.40 20.15
N LEU A 76 4.65 -5.32 19.11
CA LEU A 76 3.28 -4.81 19.23
C LEU A 76 2.35 -5.71 20.06
N LYS A 77 2.71 -6.99 20.23
CA LYS A 77 2.00 -7.96 21.07
C LYS A 77 2.58 -8.09 22.49
N SER A 78 3.61 -7.31 22.84
CA SER A 78 4.25 -7.33 24.14
C SER A 78 3.75 -6.22 25.07
N GLU A 79 3.97 -6.35 26.37
CA GLU A 79 3.71 -5.25 27.30
C GLU A 79 4.80 -4.16 27.17
N PRO A 80 4.45 -2.85 27.21
CA PRO A 80 3.12 -2.30 27.50
C PRO A 80 2.23 -2.08 26.26
N MET A 81 2.67 -2.49 25.07
CA MET A 81 2.00 -2.22 23.79
C MET A 81 0.59 -2.83 23.69
N THR A 82 0.37 -4.00 24.28
CA THR A 82 -0.93 -4.70 24.39
C THR A 82 -2.05 -3.88 25.03
N LYS A 83 -1.70 -2.88 25.85
CA LYS A 83 -2.65 -1.94 26.46
C LYS A 83 -3.23 -0.94 25.45
N VAL A 84 -2.55 -0.75 24.32
CA VAL A 84 -2.92 0.23 23.29
C VAL A 84 -3.33 -0.47 22.00
N TYR A 85 -2.59 -1.50 21.60
CA TYR A 85 -2.80 -2.22 20.35
C TYR A 85 -3.32 -3.64 20.61
N GLN A 86 -4.23 -4.08 19.76
CA GLN A 86 -4.71 -5.46 19.75
C GLN A 86 -4.63 -6.02 18.33
N PRO A 87 -4.33 -7.32 18.15
CA PRO A 87 -4.49 -7.96 16.86
C PRO A 87 -5.92 -7.79 16.33
N TRP A 88 -6.05 -7.62 15.03
CA TRP A 88 -7.32 -7.51 14.33
C TRP A 88 -7.50 -8.65 13.35
N GLU A 89 -8.74 -8.85 12.91
CA GLU A 89 -9.05 -9.86 11.91
C GLU A 89 -8.30 -9.55 10.59
N PRO A 90 -7.82 -10.59 9.88
CA PRO A 90 -7.21 -10.41 8.57
C PRO A 90 -8.15 -9.69 7.59
N GLU A 91 -7.60 -9.08 6.55
CA GLU A 91 -8.47 -8.65 5.45
C GLU A 91 -9.15 -9.84 4.79
N LEU A 92 -10.31 -9.59 4.17
CA LEU A 92 -10.90 -10.56 3.26
C LEU A 92 -9.90 -10.87 2.15
N PHE A 93 -9.91 -12.12 1.70
CA PHE A 93 -9.09 -12.54 0.58
C PHE A 93 -9.35 -11.62 -0.63
N GLN A 94 -8.28 -11.05 -1.16
CA GLN A 94 -8.31 -10.20 -2.35
C GLN A 94 -7.41 -10.84 -3.40
N TYR A 95 -7.97 -11.11 -4.57
CA TYR A 95 -7.19 -11.59 -5.71
C TYR A 95 -6.10 -10.56 -6.07
N GLY A 96 -4.88 -11.04 -6.25
CA GLY A 96 -3.74 -10.18 -6.59
C GLY A 96 -3.11 -9.41 -5.45
N SER A 97 -3.50 -9.70 -4.21
CA SER A 97 -2.93 -9.06 -3.04
C SER A 97 -2.67 -10.07 -1.93
N LEU A 98 -1.51 -9.94 -1.29
CA LEU A 98 -1.17 -10.67 -0.06
C LEU A 98 -1.66 -9.96 1.20
N ALA A 99 -2.40 -8.85 1.09
CA ALA A 99 -2.88 -8.07 2.24
C ALA A 99 -3.61 -8.94 3.27
N HIS A 100 -4.46 -9.88 2.84
CA HIS A 100 -5.16 -10.81 3.73
C HIS A 100 -4.24 -11.74 4.55
N THR A 101 -2.96 -11.87 4.18
CA THR A 101 -1.98 -12.69 4.92
C THR A 101 -1.20 -11.90 5.97
N PHE A 102 -1.25 -10.57 5.92
CA PHE A 102 -0.42 -9.73 6.77
C PHE A 102 -1.10 -9.39 8.11
N PRO A 103 -0.34 -9.33 9.21
CA PRO A 103 -0.86 -9.05 10.54
C PRO A 103 -1.48 -7.65 10.60
N ARG A 104 -2.72 -7.58 11.05
CA ARG A 104 -3.47 -6.35 11.29
C ARG A 104 -3.59 -6.08 12.77
N PHE A 105 -3.63 -4.81 13.11
CA PHE A 105 -3.79 -4.32 14.46
C PHE A 105 -4.84 -3.22 14.50
N ARG A 106 -5.51 -3.11 15.63
CA ARG A 106 -6.45 -2.04 15.95
C ARG A 106 -6.03 -1.36 17.23
N LEU A 107 -6.26 -0.06 17.34
CA LEU A 107 -6.09 0.67 18.58
C LEU A 107 -7.30 0.44 19.50
N ARG A 108 -7.05 0.22 20.79
CA ARG A 108 -8.12 0.07 21.78
C ARG A 108 -8.80 1.42 22.01
N GLY A 109 -10.12 1.47 21.82
CA GLY A 109 -10.93 2.66 22.05
C GLY A 109 -10.90 3.70 20.94
N ILE A 110 -10.15 3.46 19.86
CA ILE A 110 -10.06 4.35 18.69
C ILE A 110 -10.36 3.51 17.46
N ALA A 111 -11.25 3.99 16.59
CA ALA A 111 -11.54 3.35 15.31
C ALA A 111 -10.44 3.61 14.29
N LEU A 112 -9.26 3.07 14.58
CA LEU A 112 -8.06 3.16 13.76
C LEU A 112 -7.41 1.78 13.68
N ARG A 113 -7.12 1.38 12.44
CA ARG A 113 -6.46 0.11 12.13
C ARG A 113 -5.20 0.37 11.33
N PHE A 114 -4.24 -0.52 11.48
CA PHE A 114 -3.04 -0.54 10.67
C PHE A 114 -2.59 -1.97 10.40
N GLN A 115 -1.87 -2.14 9.31
CA GLN A 115 -1.32 -3.40 8.86
C GLN A 115 0.20 -3.29 8.76
N ILE A 116 0.91 -4.37 9.12
CA ILE A 116 2.36 -4.46 9.00
C ILE A 116 2.70 -5.37 7.82
N HIS A 117 3.43 -4.83 6.84
CA HIS A 117 3.79 -5.50 5.58
C HIS A 117 5.30 -5.80 5.52
N PRO A 118 5.72 -6.91 4.89
CA PRO A 118 7.14 -7.12 4.60
C PRO A 118 7.61 -6.16 3.51
N SER A 119 8.83 -5.65 3.63
CA SER A 119 9.44 -4.74 2.65
C SER A 119 9.54 -5.34 1.24
N ASP A 120 9.68 -6.67 1.14
CA ASP A 120 9.73 -7.33 -0.16
C ASP A 120 8.39 -7.23 -0.91
N ASP A 121 7.26 -7.06 -0.21
CA ASP A 121 5.97 -6.80 -0.88
C ASP A 121 5.89 -5.38 -1.44
N ALA A 122 6.51 -4.42 -0.75
CA ALA A 122 6.54 -3.01 -1.12
C ALA A 122 7.55 -2.68 -2.25
N TYR A 123 8.64 -3.46 -2.32
CA TYR A 123 9.64 -3.44 -3.40
C TYR A 123 10.34 -2.07 -3.61
N PHE A 124 10.61 -1.34 -2.51
CA PHE A 124 11.41 -0.11 -2.52
C PHE A 124 12.38 -0.07 -1.32
N ASN A 125 13.33 0.87 -1.35
CA ASN A 125 14.31 1.03 -0.27
C ASN A 125 13.68 1.71 0.96
N ILE A 126 13.31 0.89 1.95
CA ILE A 126 12.72 1.36 3.22
C ILE A 126 13.70 2.11 4.14
N TYR A 127 15.00 2.14 3.81
CA TYR A 127 16.02 2.84 4.60
C TYR A 127 16.25 4.28 4.13
N ASP A 128 15.69 4.66 2.98
CA ASP A 128 15.82 5.99 2.38
C ASP A 128 14.42 6.60 2.20
N VAL A 129 13.99 7.34 3.22
CA VAL A 129 12.61 7.83 3.36
C VAL A 129 12.55 9.34 3.50
N ASP A 130 11.51 9.93 2.95
CA ASP A 130 11.10 11.30 3.25
C ASP A 130 10.22 11.33 4.49
N ARG A 131 10.32 12.37 5.32
CA ARG A 131 9.42 12.55 6.45
C ARG A 131 8.40 13.64 6.16
N SER A 132 7.13 13.33 6.39
CA SER A 132 6.07 14.34 6.36
C SER A 132 6.29 15.39 7.45
N PRO A 133 5.63 16.57 7.39
CA PRO A 133 5.67 17.56 8.46
C PRO A 133 5.23 17.01 9.83
N SER A 134 4.38 15.98 9.85
CA SER A 134 3.98 15.29 11.08
C SER A 134 5.03 14.30 11.57
N GLY A 135 6.00 13.91 10.74
CA GLY A 135 7.13 13.03 11.07
C GLY A 135 6.95 11.58 10.63
N LEU A 136 5.90 11.26 9.87
CA LEU A 136 5.68 9.93 9.32
C LEU A 136 6.68 9.63 8.17
N PRO A 137 7.29 8.44 8.12
CA PRO A 137 8.21 8.06 7.07
C PRO A 137 7.46 7.61 5.81
N TYR A 138 7.73 8.23 4.68
CA TYR A 138 7.20 7.89 3.35
C TYR A 138 8.33 7.55 2.40
N PRO A 139 8.11 6.69 1.39
CA PRO A 139 9.15 6.39 0.42
C PRO A 139 9.46 7.65 -0.37
N LYS A 140 10.68 7.77 -0.89
CA LYS A 140 10.96 8.78 -1.92
C LYS A 140 10.04 8.56 -3.12
N LEU A 141 9.55 9.65 -3.68
CA LEU A 141 8.58 9.62 -4.78
C LEU A 141 9.03 8.73 -5.96
N GLU A 142 10.26 8.92 -6.42
CA GLU A 142 10.85 8.15 -7.52
C GLU A 142 10.95 6.66 -7.17
N SER A 143 11.38 6.34 -5.94
CA SER A 143 11.48 4.95 -5.48
C SER A 143 10.11 4.29 -5.38
N PHE A 144 9.07 5.03 -4.97
CA PHE A 144 7.71 4.51 -4.91
C PHE A 144 7.12 4.32 -6.31
N ALA A 145 7.25 5.31 -7.20
CA ALA A 145 6.81 5.18 -8.59
C ALA A 145 7.49 4.00 -9.30
N GLN A 146 8.81 3.85 -9.10
CA GLN A 146 9.56 2.71 -9.64
C GLN A 146 9.08 1.38 -9.08
N SER A 147 8.76 1.29 -7.79
CA SER A 147 8.27 0.04 -7.22
C SER A 147 6.90 -0.34 -7.77
N LEU A 148 5.99 0.61 -7.99
CA LEU A 148 4.68 0.34 -8.61
C LEU A 148 4.84 -0.18 -10.05
N LEU A 149 5.80 0.34 -10.81
CA LEU A 149 6.15 -0.19 -12.13
C LEU A 149 6.69 -1.62 -12.06
N ASP A 150 7.66 -1.86 -11.18
CA ASP A 150 8.36 -3.14 -11.08
C ASP A 150 7.46 -4.26 -10.59
N THR A 151 6.58 -3.93 -9.64
CA THR A 151 5.55 -4.83 -9.09
C THR A 151 4.30 -4.89 -9.95
N GLN A 152 4.24 -4.08 -11.03
CA GLN A 152 3.11 -3.96 -11.94
C GLN A 152 1.77 -3.67 -11.24
N ARG A 153 1.79 -2.87 -10.17
CA ARG A 153 0.58 -2.34 -9.50
C ARG A 153 -0.01 -1.20 -10.34
N ARG A 154 -0.54 -1.54 -11.52
CA ARG A 154 -0.97 -0.59 -12.56
C ARG A 154 -2.06 0.39 -12.10
N SER A 155 -2.98 -0.06 -11.26
CA SER A 155 -4.02 0.80 -10.69
C SER A 155 -3.41 1.85 -9.77
N ASP A 156 -2.59 1.42 -8.81
CA ASP A 156 -1.89 2.33 -7.89
C ASP A 156 -0.96 3.29 -8.63
N LEU A 157 -0.26 2.80 -9.68
CA LEU A 157 0.55 3.65 -10.55
C LEU A 157 -0.29 4.73 -11.25
N SER A 158 -1.48 4.36 -11.75
CA SER A 158 -2.37 5.31 -12.40
C SER A 158 -2.84 6.40 -11.42
N ASP A 159 -3.17 6.02 -10.19
CA ASP A 159 -3.58 7.00 -9.17
C ASP A 159 -2.44 7.90 -8.72
N LEU A 160 -1.21 7.38 -8.65
CA LEU A 160 -0.02 8.18 -8.37
C LEU A 160 0.22 9.19 -9.51
N VAL A 161 0.14 8.74 -10.77
CA VAL A 161 0.28 9.57 -11.96
C VAL A 161 -0.78 10.67 -12.01
N ASP A 162 -2.01 10.36 -11.61
CA ASP A 162 -3.11 11.31 -11.58
C ASP A 162 -2.96 12.30 -10.42
N GLY A 163 -2.61 11.83 -9.23
CA GLY A 163 -2.43 12.67 -8.04
C GLY A 163 -1.26 13.64 -8.13
N MET A 164 -0.16 13.23 -8.78
CA MET A 164 1.03 14.07 -9.00
C MET A 164 1.01 14.81 -10.35
N ASN A 165 0.04 14.52 -11.20
CA ASN A 165 -0.03 14.98 -12.58
C ASN A 165 1.27 14.74 -13.38
N PHE A 166 1.84 13.54 -13.32
CA PHE A 166 3.11 13.23 -14.01
C PHE A 166 3.02 13.26 -15.53
N SER A 167 4.11 13.70 -16.19
CA SER A 167 4.24 13.65 -17.65
C SER A 167 5.07 12.45 -18.12
N ASP A 168 5.10 12.20 -19.43
CA ASP A 168 5.97 11.16 -19.99
C ASP A 168 7.45 11.48 -19.67
N GLU A 169 7.85 12.75 -19.85
CA GLU A 169 9.20 13.27 -19.63
C GLU A 169 9.67 13.10 -18.19
N TRP A 170 8.78 13.31 -17.22
CA TRP A 170 9.13 13.10 -15.81
C TRP A 170 9.62 11.67 -15.57
N GLY A 171 8.95 10.67 -16.18
CA GLY A 171 9.37 9.27 -16.05
C GLY A 171 10.73 8.99 -16.70
N GLU A 172 11.01 9.62 -17.85
CA GLU A 172 12.30 9.48 -18.53
C GLU A 172 13.47 10.04 -17.71
N GLU A 173 13.22 11.12 -16.97
CA GLU A 173 14.23 11.79 -16.16
C GLU A 173 14.50 11.09 -14.82
N HIS A 174 13.47 10.47 -14.21
CA HIS A 174 13.52 10.02 -12.82
C HIS A 174 13.37 8.51 -12.63
N LEU A 175 12.94 7.75 -13.64
CA LEU A 175 12.69 6.32 -13.53
C LEU A 175 13.63 5.51 -14.42
N ASN A 176 13.91 4.28 -14.01
CA ASN A 176 14.64 3.31 -14.82
C ASN A 176 13.67 2.59 -15.76
N LEU A 177 13.43 3.20 -16.92
CA LEU A 177 12.50 2.69 -17.93
C LEU A 177 13.13 1.74 -18.97
N ASP A 178 14.47 1.69 -19.04
CA ASP A 178 15.22 0.87 -20.01
C ASP A 178 15.47 -0.57 -19.56
N LYS A 179 15.11 -0.90 -18.32
CA LYS A 179 15.16 -2.28 -17.82
C LYS A 179 13.95 -3.09 -18.26
N THR A 180 13.93 -4.36 -17.86
CA THR A 180 12.72 -5.20 -17.89
C THR A 180 12.22 -5.44 -16.48
N THR A 181 10.93 -5.69 -16.32
CA THR A 181 10.34 -6.10 -15.03
C THR A 181 11.03 -7.33 -14.44
N ASP A 182 11.06 -7.42 -13.11
CA ASP A 182 11.68 -8.54 -12.40
C ASP A 182 10.77 -9.78 -12.43
N VAL A 183 11.06 -10.68 -13.37
CA VAL A 183 10.33 -11.95 -13.52
C VAL A 183 10.53 -12.88 -12.32
N ALA A 184 11.66 -12.81 -11.62
CA ALA A 184 11.91 -13.64 -10.44
C ALA A 184 11.01 -13.19 -9.28
N TYR A 185 10.91 -11.87 -9.06
CA TYR A 185 9.94 -11.28 -8.14
C TYR A 185 8.51 -11.71 -8.48
N ALA A 186 8.08 -11.54 -9.74
CA ALA A 186 6.73 -11.90 -10.17
C ALA A 186 6.40 -13.37 -9.89
N LYS A 187 7.35 -14.28 -10.19
CA LYS A 187 7.20 -15.72 -9.87
C LYS A 187 7.08 -15.98 -8.38
N GLN A 188 7.93 -15.34 -7.57
CA GLN A 188 7.90 -15.50 -6.11
C GLN A 188 6.57 -15.02 -5.53
N GLN A 189 6.06 -13.88 -5.98
CA GLN A 189 4.77 -13.36 -5.50
C GLN A 189 3.60 -14.25 -5.94
N ASN A 190 3.59 -14.74 -7.17
CA ASN A 190 2.56 -15.67 -7.64
C ASN A 190 2.56 -16.98 -6.85
N GLN A 191 3.73 -17.49 -6.47
CA GLN A 191 3.83 -18.65 -5.58
C GLN A 191 3.24 -18.36 -4.19
N LYS A 192 3.56 -17.19 -3.60
CA LYS A 192 2.99 -16.77 -2.31
C LYS A 192 1.46 -16.63 -2.38
N MET A 193 0.93 -16.11 -3.48
CA MET A 193 -0.52 -15.96 -3.67
C MET A 193 -1.26 -17.26 -3.95
N ALA A 194 -0.58 -18.26 -4.52
CA ALA A 194 -1.14 -19.59 -4.74
C ALA A 194 -1.09 -20.49 -3.49
N ALA A 195 -0.20 -20.22 -2.53
CA ALA A 195 -0.02 -21.04 -1.33
C ALA A 195 -1.27 -21.14 -0.41
N PRO A 196 -2.10 -20.09 -0.24
CA PRO A 196 -3.33 -20.16 0.56
C PRO A 196 -4.49 -20.88 -0.14
N THR A 197 -4.42 -21.11 -1.46
CA THR A 197 -5.50 -21.73 -2.24
C THR A 197 -5.50 -23.26 -2.03
N ALA A 198 -6.64 -23.83 -1.65
CA ALA A 198 -6.77 -25.28 -1.50
C ALA A 198 -6.52 -26.00 -2.85
N PRO A 199 -5.95 -27.23 -2.87
CA PRO A 199 -5.76 -27.97 -4.11
C PRO A 199 -7.11 -28.21 -4.81
N GLY A 200 -7.30 -27.62 -6.00
CA GLY A 200 -8.49 -27.85 -6.84
C GLY A 200 -9.49 -26.69 -6.91
N GLU A 201 -9.27 -25.60 -6.19
CA GLU A 201 -9.92 -24.33 -6.50
C GLU A 201 -9.12 -23.66 -7.63
N ASP A 202 -9.62 -23.76 -8.85
CA ASP A 202 -9.15 -22.92 -9.95
C ASP A 202 -9.55 -21.49 -9.60
N PRO A 203 -8.59 -20.56 -9.36
CA PRO A 203 -8.92 -19.17 -9.12
C PRO A 203 -9.34 -18.57 -10.45
N LEU A 204 -10.58 -18.85 -10.84
CA LEU A 204 -11.26 -18.27 -12.00
C LEU A 204 -11.08 -16.75 -11.90
N ASP A 205 -10.28 -16.20 -12.81
CA ASP A 205 -9.90 -14.78 -13.01
C ASP A 205 -8.62 -14.21 -12.38
N TYR A 206 -7.73 -14.98 -11.75
CA TYR A 206 -6.43 -14.41 -11.32
C TYR A 206 -5.26 -14.69 -12.27
N HIS A 207 -4.78 -13.66 -12.96
CA HIS A 207 -3.65 -13.75 -13.90
C HIS A 207 -2.26 -13.60 -13.27
N GLY A 208 -2.14 -13.41 -11.95
CA GLY A 208 -0.83 -13.20 -11.34
C GLY A 208 -0.25 -11.80 -11.57
N VAL A 209 0.87 -11.50 -10.92
CA VAL A 209 1.83 -10.53 -11.46
C VAL A 209 2.37 -11.13 -12.76
N PRO A 210 2.37 -10.40 -13.89
CA PRO A 210 2.82 -10.96 -15.16
C PRO A 210 4.26 -11.49 -15.08
N THR A 211 4.45 -12.75 -15.48
CA THR A 211 5.76 -13.45 -15.44
C THR A 211 6.51 -13.43 -16.77
N HIS A 212 5.99 -12.68 -17.75
CA HIS A 212 6.73 -12.34 -18.95
C HIS A 212 7.45 -10.99 -18.74
N PRO A 213 8.67 -10.81 -19.28
CA PRO A 213 9.32 -9.51 -19.24
C PRO A 213 8.44 -8.46 -19.93
N THR A 214 8.14 -7.38 -19.21
CA THR A 214 7.40 -6.23 -19.73
C THR A 214 8.31 -5.00 -19.65
N PRO A 215 8.41 -4.19 -20.70
CA PRO A 215 9.14 -2.92 -20.64
C PRO A 215 8.40 -1.94 -19.70
N PRO A 216 9.01 -1.47 -18.59
CA PRO A 216 8.38 -0.50 -17.69
C PRO A 216 7.99 0.79 -18.41
N ARG A 217 8.74 1.17 -19.45
CA ARG A 217 8.43 2.28 -20.35
C ARG A 217 7.02 2.20 -20.94
N GLU A 218 6.59 1.03 -21.39
CA GLU A 218 5.25 0.84 -21.97
C GLU A 218 4.17 1.01 -20.91
N ILE A 219 4.40 0.46 -19.71
CA ILE A 219 3.48 0.58 -18.56
C ILE A 219 3.35 2.05 -18.13
N TRP A 220 4.48 2.76 -18.04
CA TRP A 220 4.51 4.18 -17.68
C TRP A 220 3.75 5.03 -18.68
N GLN A 221 4.05 4.89 -19.97
CA GLN A 221 3.39 5.65 -21.04
C GLN A 221 1.90 5.34 -21.11
N GLU A 222 1.49 4.09 -20.89
CA GLU A 222 0.08 3.71 -20.80
C GLU A 222 -0.61 4.44 -19.64
N ALA A 223 0.01 4.46 -18.45
CA ALA A 223 -0.53 5.14 -17.29
C ALA A 223 -0.69 6.65 -17.56
N VAL A 224 0.35 7.33 -18.03
CA VAL A 224 0.33 8.78 -18.30
C VAL A 224 -0.64 9.14 -19.43
N ARG A 225 -0.56 8.47 -20.58
CA ARG A 225 -1.42 8.78 -21.73
C ARG A 225 -2.87 8.33 -21.53
N GLY A 226 -3.10 7.43 -20.58
CA GLY A 226 -4.42 6.95 -20.19
C GLY A 226 -5.23 7.91 -19.32
N LYS A 227 -4.64 9.01 -18.82
CA LYS A 227 -5.29 9.99 -17.91
C LYS A 227 -6.72 10.36 -18.31
N GLN A 228 -6.92 10.73 -19.57
CA GLN A 228 -8.24 11.15 -20.08
C GLN A 228 -9.32 10.08 -19.96
N LYS A 229 -8.95 8.78 -20.01
CA LYS A 229 -9.91 7.68 -19.84
C LYS A 229 -10.38 7.51 -18.39
N ARG A 230 -9.65 8.09 -17.43
CA ARG A 230 -9.92 7.99 -15.98
C ARG A 230 -10.64 9.22 -15.42
N ILE A 231 -10.80 10.26 -16.24
CA ILE A 231 -11.64 11.41 -15.88
C ILE A 231 -13.10 10.95 -15.93
N GLY A 232 -13.67 10.70 -14.75
CA GLY A 232 -15.09 10.38 -14.60
C GLY A 232 -15.98 11.59 -14.89
N ILE A 233 -17.27 11.35 -15.13
CA ILE A 233 -18.30 12.38 -15.34
C ILE A 233 -18.40 13.34 -14.14
N GLU A 234 -17.91 12.90 -12.97
CA GLU A 234 -18.00 13.64 -11.70
C GLU A 234 -16.86 14.65 -11.47
N LEU A 235 -15.82 14.67 -12.32
CA LEU A 235 -14.72 15.63 -12.24
C LEU A 235 -14.57 16.38 -13.58
N PRO A 236 -14.79 17.71 -13.61
CA PRO A 236 -14.67 18.49 -14.84
C PRO A 236 -13.28 18.33 -15.47
N THR A 237 -13.24 18.16 -16.79
CA THR A 237 -12.01 18.02 -17.59
C THR A 237 -11.00 19.15 -17.34
N GLU A 238 -11.50 20.32 -16.97
CA GLU A 238 -10.75 21.53 -16.61
C GLU A 238 -9.79 21.33 -15.42
N TYR A 239 -10.06 20.36 -14.54
CA TYR A 239 -9.21 20.07 -13.38
C TYR A 239 -7.94 19.29 -13.74
N PHE A 240 -7.91 18.63 -14.89
CA PHE A 240 -6.79 17.83 -15.40
C PHE A 240 -6.07 18.49 -16.59
N ALA A 241 -6.56 19.63 -17.07
CA ALA A 241 -6.03 20.34 -18.23
C ALA A 241 -5.00 21.41 -17.82
N THR A 242 -3.87 20.98 -17.25
CA THR A 242 -2.64 21.80 -17.16
C THR A 242 -1.41 20.93 -17.25
#